data_AF-A0A428U694-F1
#
_entry.id   AF-A0A428U694-F1
#
_cell.length_a   1.000
_cell.length_b   1.000
_cell.length_c   1.000
_cell.angle_alpha   90.00
_cell.angle_beta   90.00
_cell.angle_gamma   90.00
#
_symmetry.space_group_name_H-M   'P 1'
#
loop_
_entity.id
_entity.type
_entity.pdbx_description
1 polymer ?
#
loop_
_entity_poly.entity_id
_entity_poly.type
_entity_poly.pdbx_seq_one_letter_code
_entity_poly.pdbx_strand_id
1 'polypeptide(L)'
;MDSNGARPLIPRIPSGMTPQDYAASPPRPRRHLRSREGCLTCKRRKVKCDEQRPRCSHCERLNFECKWRPQQRSTAQRRQANNDMNNHQPEQNLSPATDASPGASVFQPAHAVDEVFDYASFMWDSGDFWQQVSPDMNPNPGLEAHMLAAHSQITFPDRTAFGNPFPGSSVTQSNDSPEKASLAPLPLGTGSDKLMDFFASSVNPPIIAEVETQKKWVSMRQAVVEMAKVSPMVRHAILAFSNLLLSRKDGTWNTNDQGHYEQAVAEVASRDGTLMTEHSAAREYLLAALFFLGYIDILESRLDAAHSNLKRAYILFQGSNKGSLTSNEKQLLLWIRLLDGRAVSAGGDGLFLTKDDEILLVEASPASLDGDADDVSRPDGADDIEDVLFQVLYQPGVVFYQKVQSFMGRISKIDPWHRSRGTVEDEIEVMNIGAVIAADLRTLYEQRPPLMDYAVAGKLTEPHVSKHLAFVITRAFRTYLANFHASKVHLHRVAYKTLPLTKEASEALDQIRKLARQIVEDLEPEDILPVNMLWPLLMLGVEEQDPNEKVWIKTQILKMEKVATNARITAQVLEEVQARQEAGKVRMDIRAVMHAVFNSCFAIV
;
A
#
# COMPACT_ATOMS: atom_id res chain seq x y z
N MET A 1 -68.33 -23.03 21.07
CA MET A 1 -66.96 -23.31 20.62
C MET A 1 -66.81 -22.60 19.29
N ASP A 2 -65.76 -21.81 19.09
CA ASP A 2 -65.30 -21.43 17.75
C ASP A 2 -63.90 -20.80 17.83
N SER A 3 -63.17 -20.87 16.72
CA SER A 3 -61.75 -20.51 16.64
C SER A 3 -61.50 -19.52 15.51
N ASN A 4 -60.77 -18.43 15.76
CA ASN A 4 -60.15 -17.64 14.68
C ASN A 4 -59.01 -16.75 15.21
N GLY A 5 -58.02 -16.46 14.34
CA GLY A 5 -56.81 -15.72 14.70
C GLY A 5 -56.96 -14.19 14.69
N ALA A 6 -56.07 -13.49 15.40
CA ALA A 6 -56.06 -12.03 15.51
C ALA A 6 -54.65 -11.44 15.29
N ARG A 7 -54.58 -10.20 14.78
CA ARG A 7 -53.36 -9.42 14.56
C ARG A 7 -53.03 -8.51 15.76
N PRO A 8 -51.77 -8.10 15.97
CA PRO A 8 -51.43 -6.99 16.86
C PRO A 8 -51.94 -5.64 16.33
N LEU A 9 -52.03 -4.65 17.23
CA LEU A 9 -52.77 -3.39 17.04
C LEU A 9 -51.87 -2.16 16.86
N ILE A 10 -52.41 -1.10 16.25
CA ILE A 10 -51.85 0.26 16.22
C ILE A 10 -52.94 1.25 16.72
N PRO A 11 -52.61 2.27 17.56
CA PRO A 11 -53.56 3.27 18.03
C PRO A 11 -54.13 4.21 16.93
N ARG A 12 -55.20 4.93 17.26
CA ARG A 12 -56.05 5.69 16.30
C ARG A 12 -55.74 7.19 16.21
N ILE A 13 -56.09 7.79 15.07
CA ILE A 13 -56.30 9.23 14.87
C ILE A 13 -57.84 9.49 14.77
N PRO A 14 -58.40 10.60 15.28
CA PRO A 14 -59.83 10.91 15.17
C PRO A 14 -60.25 11.42 13.77
N SER A 15 -61.51 11.21 13.41
CA SER A 15 -62.06 11.42 12.05
C SER A 15 -62.65 12.81 11.79
N GLY A 16 -62.83 13.16 10.50
CA GLY A 16 -63.60 14.34 10.08
C GLY A 16 -64.26 14.20 8.70
N MET A 17 -65.59 14.19 8.69
CA MET A 17 -66.52 14.47 7.56
C MET A 17 -66.61 13.50 6.36
N THR A 18 -67.78 13.54 5.71
CA THR A 18 -68.25 12.67 4.61
C THR A 18 -68.65 13.52 3.38
N PRO A 19 -68.80 12.92 2.17
CA PRO A 19 -68.68 13.68 0.93
C PRO A 19 -70.00 14.04 0.24
N GLN A 20 -70.04 15.24 -0.34
CA GLN A 20 -70.82 15.62 -1.52
C GLN A 20 -70.05 16.70 -2.31
N ASP A 21 -70.50 17.03 -3.53
CA ASP A 21 -69.87 17.93 -4.51
C ASP A 21 -68.60 17.45 -5.25
N TYR A 22 -68.81 16.52 -6.21
CA TYR A 22 -67.89 16.28 -7.31
C TYR A 22 -68.32 17.06 -8.58
N ALA A 23 -67.71 18.22 -8.82
CA ALA A 23 -67.83 18.96 -10.09
C ALA A 23 -66.48 19.53 -10.57
N ALA A 24 -66.16 19.27 -11.83
CA ALA A 24 -64.86 19.47 -12.49
C ALA A 24 -64.05 20.75 -12.14
N SER A 25 -62.74 20.58 -11.95
CA SER A 25 -61.74 21.64 -11.80
C SER A 25 -60.69 21.62 -12.95
N PRO A 26 -59.95 22.73 -13.19
CA PRO A 26 -59.33 23.04 -14.49
C PRO A 26 -58.09 22.18 -14.90
N PRO A 27 -57.67 22.23 -16.19
CA PRO A 27 -56.68 21.32 -16.75
C PRO A 27 -55.26 21.48 -16.16
N ARG A 28 -54.55 20.35 -16.08
CA ARG A 28 -53.20 20.28 -15.49
C ARG A 28 -52.19 21.15 -16.27
N PRO A 29 -51.30 21.89 -15.58
CA PRO A 29 -50.24 22.66 -16.24
C PRO A 29 -49.30 21.73 -17.01
N ARG A 30 -48.96 22.12 -18.24
CA ARG A 30 -48.05 21.36 -19.11
C ARG A 30 -46.67 21.28 -18.44
N ARG A 31 -46.08 20.07 -18.37
CA ARG A 31 -44.71 19.88 -17.87
C ARG A 31 -43.74 20.58 -18.81
N HIS A 32 -43.26 21.77 -18.44
CA HIS A 32 -42.25 22.49 -19.20
C HIS A 32 -40.98 21.63 -19.37
N LEU A 33 -40.52 21.49 -20.61
CA LEU A 33 -39.27 20.81 -20.92
C LEU A 33 -38.12 21.51 -20.18
N ARG A 34 -37.32 20.74 -19.45
CA ARG A 34 -36.04 21.21 -18.92
C ARG A 34 -35.11 21.51 -20.09
N SER A 35 -34.49 22.68 -20.11
CA SER A 35 -33.66 23.10 -21.24
C SER A 35 -32.42 22.22 -21.38
N ARG A 36 -32.07 21.89 -22.63
CA ARG A 36 -30.94 20.99 -22.94
C ARG A 36 -29.58 21.66 -22.71
N GLU A 37 -29.50 22.98 -22.80
CA GLU A 37 -28.23 23.73 -22.75
C GLU A 37 -27.73 24.06 -21.32
N GLY A 38 -28.62 24.34 -20.37
CA GLY A 38 -28.29 24.90 -19.04
C GLY A 38 -27.11 24.29 -18.29
N CYS A 39 -26.40 25.11 -17.50
CA CYS A 39 -25.16 24.69 -16.85
C CYS A 39 -25.37 23.48 -15.90
N LEU A 40 -24.30 22.69 -15.72
CA LEU A 40 -24.29 21.47 -14.91
C LEU A 40 -24.67 21.76 -13.45
N THR A 41 -24.27 22.93 -12.93
CA THR A 41 -24.55 23.36 -11.56
C THR A 41 -26.04 23.63 -11.32
N CYS A 42 -26.71 24.37 -12.23
CA CYS A 42 -28.17 24.58 -12.17
C CYS A 42 -28.93 23.27 -12.34
N LYS A 43 -28.51 22.41 -13.28
CA LYS A 43 -29.09 21.07 -13.49
C LYS A 43 -28.97 20.18 -12.25
N ARG A 44 -27.80 20.14 -11.59
CA ARG A 44 -27.58 19.42 -10.31
C ARG A 44 -28.51 19.94 -9.22
N ARG A 45 -28.62 21.27 -9.08
CA ARG A 45 -29.48 21.94 -8.09
C ARG A 45 -30.98 21.97 -8.48
N LYS A 46 -31.36 21.36 -9.60
CA LYS A 46 -32.75 21.27 -10.12
C LYS A 46 -33.45 22.63 -10.33
N VAL A 47 -32.69 23.72 -10.49
CA VAL A 47 -33.18 25.08 -10.75
C VAL A 47 -33.15 25.43 -12.23
N LYS A 48 -34.00 26.37 -12.67
CA LYS A 48 -33.95 26.90 -14.04
C LYS A 48 -32.64 27.67 -14.25
N CYS A 49 -31.95 27.39 -15.34
CA CYS A 49 -30.79 28.15 -15.81
C CYS A 49 -31.27 29.25 -16.77
N ASP A 50 -30.66 30.43 -16.67
CA ASP A 50 -30.78 31.58 -17.59
C ASP A 50 -29.88 31.46 -18.84
N GLU A 51 -29.03 30.44 -18.87
CA GLU A 51 -28.18 30.03 -20.00
C GLU A 51 -27.09 31.02 -20.45
N GLN A 52 -26.89 32.13 -19.74
CA GLN A 52 -25.78 33.07 -19.96
C GLN A 52 -24.41 32.41 -19.72
N ARG A 53 -23.42 32.74 -20.56
CA ARG A 53 -22.02 32.29 -20.48
C ARG A 53 -21.10 33.52 -20.33
N PRO A 54 -19.98 33.46 -19.59
CA PRO A 54 -19.37 32.25 -19.00
C PRO A 54 -20.04 31.76 -17.71
N ARG A 55 -20.59 32.65 -16.88
CA ARG A 55 -21.43 32.30 -15.72
C ARG A 55 -22.88 32.62 -16.02
N CYS A 56 -23.80 31.77 -15.55
CA CYS A 56 -25.23 32.07 -15.52
C CYS A 56 -25.59 32.86 -14.26
N SER A 57 -26.56 33.78 -14.36
CA SER A 57 -26.87 34.74 -13.29
C SER A 57 -27.24 34.05 -11.96
N HIS A 58 -27.84 32.85 -12.02
CA HIS A 58 -28.17 32.08 -10.82
C HIS A 58 -26.92 31.50 -10.11
N CYS A 59 -25.87 31.13 -10.85
CA CYS A 59 -24.61 30.69 -10.25
C CYS A 59 -23.79 31.89 -9.75
N GLU A 60 -23.82 33.01 -10.46
CA GLU A 60 -23.12 34.23 -10.08
C GLU A 60 -23.65 34.84 -8.76
N ARG A 61 -24.97 35.10 -8.69
CA ARG A 61 -25.62 35.71 -7.51
C ARG A 61 -25.49 34.88 -6.22
N LEU A 62 -25.29 33.57 -6.33
CA LEU A 62 -25.10 32.65 -5.21
C LEU A 62 -23.63 32.18 -5.05
N ASN A 63 -22.72 32.82 -5.77
CA ASN A 63 -21.31 32.51 -5.92
C ASN A 63 -20.96 31.02 -6.08
N PHE A 64 -21.79 30.26 -6.79
CA PHE A 64 -21.47 28.89 -7.19
C PHE A 64 -20.57 28.88 -8.44
N GLU A 65 -19.72 27.86 -8.50
CA GLU A 65 -18.97 27.49 -9.70
C GLU A 65 -19.94 27.11 -10.84
N CYS A 66 -19.76 27.68 -12.04
CA CYS A 66 -20.69 27.52 -13.17
C CYS A 66 -20.10 26.62 -14.26
N LYS A 67 -20.23 25.29 -14.11
CA LYS A 67 -19.65 24.32 -15.06
C LYS A 67 -20.57 24.04 -16.26
N TRP A 68 -19.98 23.98 -17.45
CA TRP A 68 -20.63 23.63 -18.72
C TRP A 68 -20.15 22.26 -19.22
N ARG A 69 -20.80 21.68 -20.23
CA ARG A 69 -20.31 20.45 -20.88
C ARG A 69 -19.21 20.79 -21.89
N PRO A 70 -18.04 20.12 -21.87
CA PRO A 70 -17.08 20.19 -22.96
C PRO A 70 -17.69 19.65 -24.25
N GLN A 71 -17.39 20.29 -25.38
CA GLN A 71 -17.89 19.90 -26.70
C GLN A 71 -16.79 19.15 -27.46
N GLN A 72 -16.79 17.82 -27.37
CA GLN A 72 -15.83 16.98 -28.08
C GLN A 72 -16.00 17.08 -29.60
N ARG A 73 -14.88 17.11 -30.32
CA ARG A 73 -14.80 16.99 -31.79
C ARG A 73 -14.41 15.56 -32.13
N SER A 74 -15.16 14.92 -33.02
CA SER A 74 -14.92 13.55 -33.47
C SER A 74 -14.23 13.50 -34.83
N THR A 75 -13.10 12.82 -34.93
CA THR A 75 -12.44 12.49 -36.21
C THR A 75 -12.08 11.01 -36.23
N ALA A 76 -12.86 10.20 -36.94
CA ALA A 76 -12.59 8.79 -37.16
C ALA A 76 -12.18 8.57 -38.62
N GLN A 77 -10.89 8.29 -38.88
CA GLN A 77 -10.40 7.83 -40.20
C GLN A 77 -8.96 7.32 -40.14
N ARG A 78 -8.78 5.99 -39.99
CA ARG A 78 -7.85 5.16 -40.79
C ARG A 78 -7.87 3.69 -40.31
N ARG A 79 -8.46 2.83 -41.13
CA ARG A 79 -8.14 1.40 -41.25
C ARG A 79 -7.77 1.16 -42.72
N GLN A 80 -6.85 0.22 -42.97
CA GLN A 80 -6.45 -0.44 -44.23
C GLN A 80 -4.95 -0.29 -44.56
N ALA A 81 -4.47 -1.28 -45.32
CA ALA A 81 -3.07 -1.68 -45.54
C ALA A 81 -2.35 -2.25 -44.29
N ASN A 82 -1.71 -3.42 -44.31
CA ASN A 82 -1.66 -4.45 -45.37
C ASN A 82 -1.66 -5.86 -44.76
N ASN A 83 -1.95 -6.85 -45.61
CA ASN A 83 -1.87 -8.28 -45.34
C ASN A 83 -0.67 -8.89 -46.11
N ASP A 84 -0.42 -10.18 -45.88
CA ASP A 84 0.53 -11.04 -46.62
C ASP A 84 2.03 -10.72 -46.37
N MET A 85 2.96 -11.69 -46.28
CA MET A 85 2.99 -13.01 -46.94
C MET A 85 3.73 -14.11 -46.12
N ASN A 86 3.40 -15.37 -46.44
CA ASN A 86 4.05 -16.64 -46.05
C ASN A 86 5.55 -16.68 -46.53
N ASN A 87 6.51 -17.53 -46.11
CA ASN A 87 6.46 -18.98 -45.78
C ASN A 87 7.86 -19.56 -45.33
N HIS A 88 7.85 -20.80 -44.81
CA HIS A 88 8.90 -21.85 -44.74
C HIS A 88 10.19 -21.75 -43.87
N GLN A 89 10.45 -22.89 -43.19
CA GLN A 89 11.72 -23.36 -42.60
C GLN A 89 12.50 -24.23 -43.63
N PRO A 90 13.64 -24.85 -43.24
CA PRO A 90 13.60 -26.31 -43.04
C PRO A 90 14.34 -26.83 -41.79
N GLU A 91 14.12 -28.11 -41.47
CA GLU A 91 14.66 -28.86 -40.32
C GLU A 91 15.96 -29.64 -40.63
N GLN A 92 16.74 -30.03 -39.59
CA GLN A 92 17.46 -31.32 -39.58
C GLN A 92 18.00 -31.80 -38.21
N ASN A 93 17.15 -32.56 -37.50
CA ASN A 93 17.38 -33.87 -36.86
C ASN A 93 18.76 -34.34 -36.27
N LEU A 94 18.65 -34.76 -34.99
CA LEU A 94 19.09 -36.06 -34.38
C LEU A 94 20.48 -36.24 -33.71
N SER A 95 20.47 -37.16 -32.72
CA SER A 95 21.47 -37.45 -31.65
C SER A 95 22.28 -38.75 -31.96
N PRO A 96 22.81 -39.66 -31.06
CA PRO A 96 22.56 -39.89 -29.61
C PRO A 96 23.74 -40.41 -28.69
N ALA A 97 23.43 -40.58 -27.38
CA ALA A 97 23.96 -41.58 -26.39
C ALA A 97 25.45 -41.48 -25.93
N THR A 98 25.96 -42.16 -24.86
CA THR A 98 25.49 -43.28 -23.99
C THR A 98 25.83 -43.11 -22.48
N ASP A 99 25.30 -43.99 -21.63
CA ASP A 99 25.37 -44.09 -20.15
C ASP A 99 26.74 -44.41 -19.50
N ALA A 100 26.85 -44.23 -18.16
CA ALA A 100 27.37 -45.25 -17.20
C ALA A 100 27.22 -44.89 -15.69
N SER A 101 27.05 -45.91 -14.83
CA SER A 101 27.14 -45.98 -13.34
C SER A 101 27.09 -47.49 -12.94
N PRO A 102 27.17 -47.99 -11.66
CA PRO A 102 27.18 -47.33 -10.32
C PRO A 102 28.14 -47.94 -9.25
N GLY A 103 28.05 -47.47 -7.98
CA GLY A 103 28.42 -48.21 -6.74
C GLY A 103 29.75 -47.80 -6.05
N ALA A 104 29.97 -47.97 -4.73
CA ALA A 104 29.10 -48.44 -3.62
C ALA A 104 29.60 -47.97 -2.22
N SER A 105 28.86 -48.24 -1.14
CA SER A 105 28.94 -47.61 0.22
C SER A 105 29.91 -48.24 1.24
N VAL A 106 30.51 -47.42 2.14
CA VAL A 106 31.12 -47.79 3.45
C VAL A 106 30.89 -46.68 4.51
N PHE A 107 30.84 -47.04 5.80
CA PHE A 107 30.59 -46.21 7.02
C PHE A 107 31.88 -46.18 7.90
N GLN A 108 32.15 -45.33 8.92
CA GLN A 108 31.57 -44.15 9.64
C GLN A 108 32.64 -43.71 10.71
N PRO A 109 32.47 -42.69 11.59
CA PRO A 109 31.77 -41.39 11.54
C PRO A 109 32.66 -40.20 12.08
N ALA A 110 32.03 -39.04 12.38
CA ALA A 110 32.50 -37.92 13.22
C ALA A 110 33.47 -36.87 12.62
N HIS A 111 33.40 -35.65 13.19
CA HIS A 111 34.20 -34.43 12.89
C HIS A 111 33.98 -33.74 11.53
N ALA A 112 32.74 -33.32 11.26
CA ALA A 112 32.43 -32.17 10.38
C ALA A 112 31.05 -31.61 10.75
N VAL A 113 31.00 -30.52 11.54
CA VAL A 113 29.74 -29.89 12.00
C VAL A 113 29.72 -28.35 11.93
N ASP A 114 30.82 -27.71 11.51
CA ASP A 114 30.98 -26.24 11.56
C ASP A 114 31.02 -25.55 10.17
N GLU A 115 30.94 -26.28 9.05
CA GLU A 115 31.08 -25.72 7.67
C GLU A 115 29.84 -25.93 6.77
N VAL A 116 28.64 -26.11 7.36
CA VAL A 116 27.36 -26.24 6.63
C VAL A 116 26.38 -25.09 6.96
N PHE A 117 26.74 -24.21 7.90
CA PHE A 117 25.88 -23.12 8.39
C PHE A 117 26.32 -21.73 7.88
N ASP A 118 26.13 -21.46 6.59
CA ASP A 118 26.15 -20.08 6.05
C ASP A 118 25.14 -19.86 4.91
N TYR A 119 23.90 -20.33 5.13
CA TYR A 119 22.77 -20.08 4.21
C TYR A 119 21.66 -19.21 4.82
N ALA A 120 21.57 -19.14 6.16
CA ALA A 120 20.60 -18.28 6.84
C ALA A 120 20.92 -16.77 6.72
N SER A 121 22.21 -16.43 6.52
CA SER A 121 22.69 -15.09 6.19
C SER A 121 21.95 -14.51 4.97
N PHE A 122 21.76 -15.33 3.93
CA PHE A 122 21.05 -14.98 2.70
C PHE A 122 19.53 -14.75 2.86
N MET A 123 18.94 -15.10 4.01
CA MET A 123 17.49 -14.98 4.21
C MET A 123 17.08 -13.62 4.78
N TRP A 124 17.77 -13.11 5.80
CA TRP A 124 17.40 -11.86 6.48
C TRP A 124 18.57 -10.96 6.90
N ASP A 125 19.78 -11.16 6.36
CA ASP A 125 20.80 -10.11 6.41
C ASP A 125 20.26 -8.83 5.74
N SER A 126 19.95 -7.86 6.60
CA SER A 126 19.44 -6.55 6.20
C SER A 126 20.52 -5.46 6.31
N GLY A 127 21.75 -5.85 6.65
CA GLY A 127 22.93 -4.99 6.78
C GLY A 127 23.88 -5.10 5.59
N ASP A 128 24.50 -6.26 5.38
CA ASP A 128 25.75 -6.38 4.63
C ASP A 128 25.58 -6.71 3.13
N PHE A 129 24.54 -7.42 2.71
CA PHE A 129 24.28 -7.70 1.29
C PHE A 129 24.05 -6.44 0.44
N TRP A 130 23.83 -5.27 1.06
CA TRP A 130 23.68 -3.99 0.37
C TRP A 130 24.98 -3.43 -0.24
N GLN A 131 26.16 -3.99 0.06
CA GLN A 131 27.46 -3.38 -0.28
C GLN A 131 28.24 -4.00 -1.46
N GLN A 132 28.04 -5.26 -1.86
CA GLN A 132 28.99 -5.96 -2.75
C GLN A 132 28.44 -6.42 -4.11
N VAL A 133 28.21 -5.47 -5.02
CA VAL A 133 28.48 -5.68 -6.46
C VAL A 133 29.12 -4.43 -7.06
N SER A 134 30.42 -4.50 -7.37
CA SER A 134 31.12 -3.51 -8.20
C SER A 134 32.19 -4.24 -9.02
N PRO A 135 32.15 -4.17 -10.37
CA PRO A 135 33.13 -4.83 -11.21
C PRO A 135 34.46 -4.04 -11.26
N ASP A 136 35.51 -4.65 -10.72
CA ASP A 136 36.94 -4.43 -10.93
C ASP A 136 37.47 -3.00 -11.21
N MET A 137 38.18 -2.45 -10.22
CA MET A 137 39.34 -1.58 -10.44
C MET A 137 40.41 -1.86 -9.38
N ASN A 138 41.69 -1.90 -9.79
CA ASN A 138 42.81 -2.35 -8.95
C ASN A 138 43.05 -1.46 -7.71
N PRO A 139 43.36 -2.05 -6.54
CA PRO A 139 43.81 -1.29 -5.38
C PRO A 139 45.30 -0.89 -5.51
N ASN A 140 45.65 0.27 -4.94
CA ASN A 140 47.04 0.64 -4.66
C ASN A 140 47.06 1.48 -3.35
N PRO A 141 47.71 1.03 -2.26
CA PRO A 141 47.54 1.63 -0.93
C PRO A 141 48.45 2.85 -0.69
N GLY A 142 47.95 3.88 0.02
CA GLY A 142 48.78 5.03 0.38
C GLY A 142 48.15 6.08 1.31
N LEU A 143 48.68 6.13 2.54
CA LEU A 143 48.66 7.24 3.52
C LEU A 143 47.37 7.59 4.30
N GLU A 144 47.61 8.21 5.45
CA GLU A 144 46.75 8.34 6.62
C GLU A 144 46.14 9.75 6.80
N ALA A 145 45.14 9.83 7.69
CA ALA A 145 44.81 10.96 8.60
C ALA A 145 44.65 12.40 8.07
N HIS A 146 43.53 13.06 8.42
CA HIS A 146 43.50 13.98 9.56
C HIS A 146 42.08 14.49 9.93
N MET A 147 42.00 15.30 10.99
CA MET A 147 40.83 15.54 11.83
C MET A 147 39.94 16.76 11.46
N LEU A 148 38.71 16.73 12.00
CA LEU A 148 37.93 17.85 12.57
C LEU A 148 37.23 18.93 11.69
N ALA A 149 35.90 18.94 11.84
CA ALA A 149 35.03 20.07 12.16
C ALA A 149 34.93 21.33 11.25
N ALA A 150 33.72 21.56 10.75
CA ALA A 150 33.17 22.89 10.48
C ALA A 150 31.65 22.92 10.73
N HIS A 151 31.11 24.03 11.26
CA HIS A 151 29.68 24.36 11.24
C HIS A 151 29.40 25.39 10.14
N SER A 152 28.34 25.23 9.34
CA SER A 152 27.64 26.39 8.75
C SER A 152 26.26 26.05 8.16
N GLN A 153 25.23 26.70 8.74
CA GLN A 153 24.14 27.43 8.09
C GLN A 153 23.40 26.82 6.89
N ILE A 154 22.11 26.54 7.11
CA ILE A 154 21.09 26.24 6.10
C ILE A 154 20.67 27.52 5.36
N THR A 155 20.54 27.48 4.04
CA THR A 155 19.82 28.47 3.23
C THR A 155 18.90 27.79 2.22
N PHE A 156 17.66 28.27 2.12
CA PHE A 156 16.67 27.79 1.16
C PHE A 156 16.71 28.61 -0.13
N PRO A 157 16.69 27.99 -1.34
CA PRO A 157 16.49 28.71 -2.58
C PRO A 157 14.98 28.92 -2.85
N ASP A 158 14.52 30.16 -2.73
CA ASP A 158 13.15 30.57 -3.10
C ASP A 158 13.00 30.65 -4.64
N ARG A 159 11.78 30.43 -5.17
CA ARG A 159 11.57 29.97 -6.56
C ARG A 159 10.77 30.93 -7.45
N THR A 160 11.20 32.18 -7.59
CA THR A 160 10.61 33.13 -8.56
C THR A 160 11.63 34.07 -9.23
N ALA A 161 11.79 33.97 -10.56
CA ALA A 161 12.04 35.10 -11.48
C ALA A 161 12.05 34.63 -12.95
N PHE A 162 11.64 35.50 -13.88
CA PHE A 162 11.86 35.35 -15.33
C PHE A 162 13.13 36.08 -15.76
N GLY A 163 13.83 35.61 -16.81
CA GLY A 163 14.91 36.38 -17.43
C GLY A 163 15.61 35.70 -18.61
N ASN A 164 15.26 36.10 -19.84
CA ASN A 164 16.17 35.96 -20.99
C ASN A 164 17.28 37.01 -20.86
N PRO A 165 18.50 36.73 -21.36
CA PRO A 165 18.88 37.41 -22.61
C PRO A 165 19.67 36.54 -23.61
N PHE A 166 19.51 36.85 -24.90
CA PHE A 166 20.46 36.45 -25.96
C PHE A 166 21.75 37.28 -25.86
N PRO A 167 22.88 36.71 -26.29
CA PRO A 167 23.44 37.06 -27.60
C PRO A 167 23.76 35.81 -28.45
N GLY A 168 24.11 35.90 -29.74
CA GLY A 168 24.25 37.10 -30.57
C GLY A 168 25.21 36.87 -31.76
N SER A 169 24.74 36.14 -32.77
CA SER A 169 25.27 36.03 -34.15
C SER A 169 26.77 35.82 -34.40
N SER A 170 27.08 34.72 -35.09
CA SER A 170 28.11 34.71 -36.15
C SER A 170 27.66 33.77 -37.27
N VAL A 171 27.94 34.15 -38.52
CA VAL A 171 27.40 33.50 -39.71
C VAL A 171 28.55 33.03 -40.60
N THR A 172 28.55 31.74 -40.93
CA THR A 172 29.23 31.19 -42.10
C THR A 172 28.29 30.21 -42.80
N GLN A 173 28.15 30.34 -44.12
CA GLN A 173 27.40 29.42 -44.98
C GLN A 173 28.36 28.62 -45.84
N SER A 174 28.12 27.33 -45.97
CA SER A 174 28.65 26.48 -47.04
C SER A 174 27.70 25.31 -47.24
N ASN A 175 27.09 25.21 -48.42
CA ASN A 175 26.23 24.09 -48.78
C ASN A 175 27.08 22.84 -49.05
N ASP A 176 26.59 21.66 -48.69
CA ASP A 176 26.46 20.59 -49.70
C ASP A 176 25.37 19.56 -49.33
N SER A 177 25.26 18.52 -50.15
CA SER A 177 24.08 17.67 -50.37
C SER A 177 24.02 16.43 -49.45
N PRO A 178 22.86 15.75 -49.31
CA PRO A 178 22.66 14.76 -48.25
C PRO A 178 23.23 13.37 -48.57
N GLU A 179 24.18 12.91 -47.75
CA GLU A 179 24.67 11.53 -47.79
C GLU A 179 23.90 10.58 -46.85
N LYS A 180 24.08 9.28 -47.11
CA LYS A 180 23.28 8.19 -46.56
C LYS A 180 23.51 8.01 -45.05
N ALA A 181 22.44 7.94 -44.28
CA ALA A 181 22.48 7.46 -42.90
C ALA A 181 22.76 5.95 -42.87
N SER A 182 24.03 5.56 -42.74
CA SER A 182 24.40 4.19 -42.40
C SER A 182 23.92 3.83 -41.00
N LEU A 183 23.35 2.64 -40.84
CA LEU A 183 22.92 2.11 -39.55
C LEU A 183 24.14 1.88 -38.63
N ALA A 184 24.30 2.74 -37.63
CA ALA A 184 25.18 2.45 -36.50
C ALA A 184 24.54 1.36 -35.61
N PRO A 185 25.33 0.45 -35.00
CA PRO A 185 24.79 -0.56 -34.09
C PRO A 185 24.06 0.06 -32.88
N LEU A 186 22.99 -0.59 -32.44
CA LEU A 186 22.29 -0.22 -31.21
C LEU A 186 23.24 -0.34 -29.99
N PRO A 187 23.32 0.69 -29.12
CA PRO A 187 24.08 0.59 -27.88
C PRO A 187 23.54 -0.50 -26.94
N LEU A 188 24.45 -1.17 -26.22
CA LEU A 188 24.14 -2.21 -25.24
C LEU A 188 23.30 -1.67 -24.08
N GLY A 189 22.29 -2.47 -23.65
CA GLY A 189 21.60 -2.34 -22.36
C GLY A 189 20.78 -1.06 -22.19
N THR A 190 19.47 -1.14 -22.43
CA THR A 190 18.58 0.01 -22.17
C THR A 190 18.40 0.21 -20.66
N GLY A 191 18.03 1.42 -20.24
CA GLY A 191 17.70 1.69 -18.82
C GLY A 191 16.59 0.78 -18.28
N SER A 192 15.65 0.35 -19.14
CA SER A 192 14.60 -0.60 -18.78
C SER A 192 15.14 -1.97 -18.38
N ASP A 193 16.29 -2.40 -18.90
CA ASP A 193 16.80 -3.75 -18.64
C ASP A 193 17.40 -3.80 -17.22
N LYS A 194 18.21 -2.81 -16.85
CA LYS A 194 18.70 -2.65 -15.47
C LYS A 194 17.58 -2.54 -14.43
N LEU A 195 16.47 -1.86 -14.76
CA LEU A 195 15.31 -1.73 -13.89
C LEU A 195 14.50 -3.04 -13.76
N MET A 196 14.51 -3.91 -14.78
CA MET A 196 13.98 -5.28 -14.69
C MET A 196 14.90 -6.17 -13.85
N ASP A 197 16.22 -6.10 -14.04
CA ASP A 197 17.20 -6.91 -13.31
C ASP A 197 17.18 -6.57 -11.81
N PHE A 198 17.06 -5.29 -11.48
CA PHE A 198 16.82 -4.83 -10.11
C PHE A 198 15.50 -5.38 -9.55
N PHE A 199 14.40 -5.39 -10.32
CA PHE A 199 13.13 -5.96 -9.85
C PHE A 199 13.26 -7.47 -9.60
N ALA A 200 13.87 -8.20 -10.53
CA ALA A 200 14.05 -9.65 -10.44
C ALA A 200 14.97 -10.07 -9.27
N SER A 201 15.92 -9.22 -8.87
CA SER A 201 16.76 -9.43 -7.69
C SER A 201 16.17 -8.87 -6.39
N SER A 202 15.19 -7.95 -6.45
CA SER A 202 14.71 -7.18 -5.30
C SER A 202 14.21 -8.02 -4.11
N VAL A 203 14.68 -7.65 -2.91
CA VAL A 203 14.19 -8.16 -1.62
C VAL A 203 12.73 -7.74 -1.38
N ASN A 204 12.06 -8.44 -0.46
CA ASN A 204 10.64 -8.27 -0.20
C ASN A 204 10.31 -6.81 0.20
N PRO A 205 9.45 -6.09 -0.54
CA PRO A 205 9.18 -4.67 -0.30
C PRO A 205 8.73 -4.37 1.15
N PRO A 206 9.16 -3.26 1.77
CA PRO A 206 9.05 -3.09 3.24
C PRO A 206 7.65 -3.23 3.83
N ILE A 207 6.60 -2.81 3.10
CA ILE A 207 5.20 -2.93 3.55
C ILE A 207 4.71 -4.40 3.65
N ILE A 208 5.32 -5.32 2.90
CA ILE A 208 4.99 -6.76 2.90
C ILE A 208 6.05 -7.65 3.57
N ALA A 209 7.21 -7.10 3.96
CA ALA A 209 8.30 -7.82 4.61
C ALA A 209 7.91 -8.56 5.90
N GLU A 210 6.95 -8.06 6.67
CA GLU A 210 6.51 -8.65 7.96
C GLU A 210 5.22 -9.48 7.88
N VAL A 211 4.68 -9.69 6.69
CA VAL A 211 3.38 -10.37 6.47
C VAL A 211 3.42 -11.39 5.35
N GLU A 212 4.57 -11.54 4.69
CA GLU A 212 4.79 -12.43 3.56
C GLU A 212 6.09 -13.20 3.75
N THR A 213 6.09 -14.51 3.43
CA THR A 213 7.31 -15.33 3.54
C THR A 213 8.23 -15.07 2.34
N GLN A 214 9.55 -15.19 2.53
CA GLN A 214 10.51 -14.99 1.43
C GLN A 214 10.24 -15.95 0.26
N LYS A 215 9.88 -17.21 0.54
CA LYS A 215 9.46 -18.20 -0.46
C LYS A 215 8.26 -17.72 -1.29
N LYS A 216 7.20 -17.23 -0.64
CA LYS A 216 6.01 -16.67 -1.31
C LYS A 216 6.31 -15.39 -2.08
N TRP A 217 7.14 -14.49 -1.55
CA TRP A 217 7.62 -13.30 -2.29
C TRP A 217 8.37 -13.73 -3.56
N VAL A 218 9.31 -14.69 -3.48
CA VAL A 218 10.06 -15.17 -4.65
C VAL A 218 9.13 -15.78 -5.71
N SER A 219 8.17 -16.62 -5.31
CA SER A 219 7.18 -17.19 -6.25
C SER A 219 6.32 -16.11 -6.93
N MET A 220 5.80 -15.13 -6.16
CA MET A 220 5.00 -14.04 -6.73
C MET A 220 5.83 -13.06 -7.55
N ARG A 221 7.07 -12.77 -7.15
CA ARG A 221 8.03 -11.97 -7.92
C ARG A 221 8.33 -12.62 -9.27
N GLN A 222 8.55 -13.94 -9.31
CA GLN A 222 8.70 -14.68 -10.56
C GLN A 222 7.43 -14.59 -11.42
N ALA A 223 6.25 -14.82 -10.82
CA ALA A 223 4.97 -14.69 -11.54
C ALA A 223 4.81 -13.28 -12.15
N VAL A 224 5.05 -12.21 -11.40
CA VAL A 224 5.01 -10.82 -11.87
C VAL A 224 6.05 -10.55 -12.97
N VAL A 225 7.24 -11.14 -12.91
CA VAL A 225 8.24 -11.06 -14.00
C VAL A 225 7.73 -11.75 -15.27
N GLU A 226 7.07 -12.91 -15.19
CA GLU A 226 6.41 -13.53 -16.36
C GLU A 226 5.25 -12.67 -16.88
N MET A 227 4.42 -12.08 -15.99
CA MET A 227 3.38 -11.13 -16.39
C MET A 227 3.96 -9.93 -17.15
N ALA A 228 5.13 -9.42 -16.74
CA ALA A 228 5.81 -8.30 -17.39
C ALA A 228 6.43 -8.63 -18.77
N LYS A 229 6.62 -9.91 -19.11
CA LYS A 229 7.00 -10.33 -20.48
C LYS A 229 5.83 -10.23 -21.46
N VAL A 230 4.59 -10.37 -20.97
CA VAL A 230 3.36 -10.42 -21.79
C VAL A 230 2.55 -9.12 -21.73
N SER A 231 2.56 -8.43 -20.59
CA SER A 231 1.70 -7.29 -20.29
C SER A 231 2.52 -6.00 -20.15
N PRO A 232 2.46 -5.06 -21.13
CA PRO A 232 3.20 -3.81 -21.05
C PRO A 232 2.77 -2.99 -19.83
N MET A 233 1.48 -3.02 -19.48
CA MET A 233 0.91 -2.45 -18.26
C MET A 233 1.64 -2.88 -16.97
N VAL A 234 1.96 -4.18 -16.83
CA VAL A 234 2.68 -4.70 -15.66
C VAL A 234 4.15 -4.33 -15.75
N ARG A 235 4.77 -4.49 -16.93
CA ARG A 235 6.17 -4.10 -17.18
C ARG A 235 6.42 -2.65 -16.78
N HIS A 236 5.62 -1.72 -17.27
CA HIS A 236 5.75 -0.29 -16.97
C HIS A 236 5.52 0.03 -15.49
N ALA A 237 4.60 -0.69 -14.80
CA ALA A 237 4.36 -0.51 -13.37
C ALA A 237 5.56 -0.95 -12.52
N ILE A 238 6.15 -2.13 -12.78
CA ILE A 238 7.33 -2.59 -12.03
C ILE A 238 8.60 -1.80 -12.38
N LEU A 239 8.76 -1.34 -13.63
CA LEU A 239 9.86 -0.46 -14.02
C LEU A 239 9.81 0.88 -13.28
N ALA A 240 8.62 1.47 -13.15
CA ALA A 240 8.42 2.69 -12.37
C ALA A 240 8.69 2.48 -10.87
N PHE A 241 8.30 1.31 -10.33
CA PHE A 241 8.56 0.95 -8.94
C PHE A 241 10.06 0.76 -8.66
N SER A 242 10.77 0.00 -9.49
CA SER A 242 12.24 -0.12 -9.43
C SER A 242 12.92 1.24 -9.44
N ASN A 243 12.53 2.12 -10.37
CA ASN A 243 13.12 3.45 -10.50
C ASN A 243 12.90 4.30 -9.23
N LEU A 244 11.69 4.29 -8.66
CA LEU A 244 11.39 4.99 -7.39
C LEU A 244 12.26 4.48 -6.23
N LEU A 245 12.45 3.17 -6.11
CA LEU A 245 13.28 2.58 -5.05
C LEU A 245 14.77 2.94 -5.22
N LEU A 246 15.29 2.85 -6.44
CA LEU A 246 16.69 3.18 -6.76
C LEU A 246 17.00 4.67 -6.56
N SER A 247 16.13 5.57 -7.04
CA SER A 247 16.28 7.02 -6.81
C SER A 247 16.24 7.39 -5.32
N ARG A 248 15.54 6.61 -4.48
CA ARG A 248 15.55 6.79 -3.01
C ARG A 248 16.81 6.24 -2.35
N LYS A 249 17.34 5.10 -2.82
CA LYS A 249 18.53 4.46 -2.25
C LYS A 249 19.78 5.30 -2.49
N ASP A 250 20.06 5.63 -3.75
CA ASP A 250 21.40 6.12 -4.14
C ASP A 250 21.49 7.66 -4.11
N GLY A 251 20.36 8.37 -4.01
CA GLY A 251 20.25 9.84 -3.99
C GLY A 251 20.62 10.55 -5.30
N THR A 252 21.49 9.94 -6.11
CA THR A 252 21.92 10.40 -7.42
C THR A 252 21.94 9.26 -8.45
N TRP A 253 20.78 8.69 -8.77
CA TRP A 253 20.60 8.04 -10.07
C TRP A 253 19.50 8.75 -10.87
N ASN A 254 19.95 9.41 -11.95
CA ASN A 254 19.16 10.08 -12.96
C ASN A 254 19.56 9.55 -14.35
N THR A 255 18.71 8.71 -14.97
CA THR A 255 18.86 8.32 -16.38
C THR A 255 17.50 8.31 -17.07
N ASN A 256 17.14 9.43 -17.71
CA ASN A 256 15.91 9.67 -18.45
C ASN A 256 14.62 9.22 -17.73
N ASP A 257 13.84 10.17 -17.24
CA ASP A 257 12.45 9.92 -16.84
C ASP A 257 11.68 9.30 -18.02
N GLN A 258 11.52 7.97 -17.99
CA GLN A 258 11.12 7.17 -19.15
C GLN A 258 9.60 7.14 -19.36
N GLY A 259 8.85 7.93 -18.59
CA GLY A 259 7.38 7.99 -18.63
C GLY A 259 6.72 6.67 -18.18
N HIS A 260 7.46 5.75 -17.55
CA HIS A 260 6.96 4.41 -17.22
C HIS A 260 5.74 4.42 -16.29
N TYR A 261 5.72 5.32 -15.30
CA TYR A 261 4.53 5.52 -14.46
C TYR A 261 3.32 5.98 -15.31
N GLU A 262 3.53 6.94 -16.22
CA GLU A 262 2.47 7.51 -17.07
C GLU A 262 1.96 6.50 -18.10
N GLN A 263 2.85 5.68 -18.67
CA GLN A 263 2.54 4.56 -19.56
C GLN A 263 1.71 3.49 -18.84
N ALA A 264 2.09 3.11 -17.62
CA ALA A 264 1.33 2.17 -16.80
C ALA A 264 -0.07 2.72 -16.44
N VAL A 265 -0.17 4.00 -16.06
CA VAL A 265 -1.45 4.66 -15.78
C VAL A 265 -2.34 4.74 -17.02
N ALA A 266 -1.77 5.02 -18.20
CA ALA A 266 -2.51 5.03 -19.46
C ALA A 266 -3.01 3.64 -19.87
N GLU A 267 -2.19 2.61 -19.73
CA GLU A 267 -2.57 1.21 -19.94
C GLU A 267 -3.69 0.76 -18.99
N VAL A 268 -3.58 1.07 -17.70
CA VAL A 268 -4.65 0.79 -16.70
C VAL A 268 -5.94 1.54 -17.05
N ALA A 269 -5.84 2.83 -17.40
CA ALA A 269 -7.01 3.62 -17.79
C ALA A 269 -7.67 3.13 -19.08
N SER A 270 -6.92 2.48 -19.99
CA SER A 270 -7.49 1.87 -21.21
C SER A 270 -8.45 0.71 -20.93
N ARG A 271 -8.38 0.12 -19.72
CA ARG A 271 -9.20 -1.02 -19.29
C ARG A 271 -10.40 -0.62 -18.41
N ASP A 272 -10.51 0.65 -18.00
CA ASP A 272 -11.61 1.16 -17.18
C ASP A 272 -12.98 0.83 -17.81
N GLY A 273 -13.89 0.27 -17.00
CA GLY A 273 -15.24 -0.11 -17.42
C GLY A 273 -15.36 -1.52 -18.02
N THR A 274 -14.25 -2.27 -18.16
CA THR A 274 -14.30 -3.70 -18.51
C THR A 274 -14.78 -4.52 -17.31
N LEU A 275 -15.82 -5.33 -17.48
CA LEU A 275 -16.31 -6.26 -16.44
C LEU A 275 -15.55 -7.60 -16.54
N MET A 276 -14.96 -8.03 -15.42
CA MET A 276 -14.04 -9.18 -15.36
C MET A 276 -14.49 -10.19 -14.29
N THR A 277 -15.70 -10.74 -14.48
CA THR A 277 -16.41 -11.56 -13.48
C THR A 277 -15.70 -12.88 -13.19
N GLU A 278 -15.26 -13.59 -14.24
CA GLU A 278 -14.50 -14.84 -14.14
C GLU A 278 -12.99 -14.59 -14.25
N HIS A 279 -12.21 -15.60 -13.87
CA HIS A 279 -10.75 -15.53 -13.97
C HIS A 279 -10.28 -15.27 -15.41
N SER A 280 -9.27 -14.42 -15.53
CA SER A 280 -8.50 -14.24 -16.76
C SER A 280 -7.15 -13.64 -16.42
N ALA A 281 -6.11 -13.98 -17.18
CA ALA A 281 -4.77 -13.40 -17.00
C ALA A 281 -4.79 -11.86 -17.03
N ALA A 282 -5.67 -11.25 -17.84
CA ALA A 282 -5.85 -9.79 -17.87
C ALA A 282 -6.38 -9.19 -16.55
N ARG A 283 -7.14 -9.94 -15.73
CA ARG A 283 -7.59 -9.51 -14.40
C ARG A 283 -6.43 -9.56 -13.40
N GLU A 284 -5.66 -10.64 -13.42
CA GLU A 284 -4.47 -10.83 -12.59
C GLU A 284 -3.40 -9.77 -12.89
N TYR A 285 -3.10 -9.54 -14.18
CA TYR A 285 -2.21 -8.45 -14.63
C TYR A 285 -2.67 -7.08 -14.13
N LEU A 286 -3.99 -6.83 -14.11
CA LEU A 286 -4.56 -5.55 -13.68
C LEU A 286 -4.47 -5.37 -12.16
N LEU A 287 -4.67 -6.42 -11.37
CA LEU A 287 -4.40 -6.40 -9.93
C LEU A 287 -2.91 -6.14 -9.64
N ALA A 288 -2.00 -6.80 -10.36
CA ALA A 288 -0.56 -6.58 -10.20
C ALA A 288 -0.16 -5.12 -10.51
N ALA A 289 -0.61 -4.56 -11.64
CA ALA A 289 -0.32 -3.17 -11.98
C ALA A 289 -0.92 -2.16 -10.99
N LEU A 290 -2.14 -2.41 -10.50
CA LEU A 290 -2.80 -1.56 -9.51
C LEU A 290 -2.12 -1.60 -8.13
N PHE A 291 -1.54 -2.74 -7.74
CA PHE A 291 -0.71 -2.85 -6.54
C PHE A 291 0.54 -1.95 -6.63
N PHE A 292 1.37 -2.12 -7.65
CA PHE A 292 2.61 -1.33 -7.77
C PHE A 292 2.34 0.16 -7.98
N LEU A 293 1.35 0.55 -8.79
CA LEU A 293 0.95 1.94 -8.92
C LEU A 293 0.42 2.53 -7.61
N GLY A 294 -0.44 1.82 -6.88
CA GLY A 294 -0.93 2.25 -5.58
C GLY A 294 0.19 2.45 -4.54
N TYR A 295 1.22 1.61 -4.58
CA TYR A 295 2.39 1.75 -3.69
C TYR A 295 3.27 2.95 -4.08
N ILE A 296 3.55 3.15 -5.38
CA ILE A 296 4.21 4.37 -5.90
C ILE A 296 3.46 5.62 -5.45
N ASP A 297 2.14 5.65 -5.68
CA ASP A 297 1.28 6.78 -5.35
C ASP A 297 1.29 7.10 -3.86
N ILE A 298 1.27 6.08 -3.00
CA ILE A 298 1.35 6.26 -1.54
C ILE A 298 2.73 6.80 -1.12
N LEU A 299 3.82 6.21 -1.62
CA LEU A 299 5.19 6.63 -1.28
C LEU A 299 5.48 8.07 -1.74
N GLU A 300 4.94 8.49 -2.89
CA GLU A 300 5.05 9.85 -3.43
C GLU A 300 3.93 10.80 -2.98
N SER A 301 3.09 10.40 -2.02
CA SER A 301 1.99 11.22 -1.45
C SER A 301 0.93 11.67 -2.47
N ARG A 302 0.78 10.96 -3.59
CA ARG A 302 -0.19 11.18 -4.68
C ARG A 302 -1.56 10.61 -4.32
N LEU A 303 -2.12 10.99 -3.18
CA LEU A 303 -3.29 10.33 -2.56
C LEU A 303 -4.49 10.13 -3.50
N ASP A 304 -4.84 11.11 -4.34
CA ASP A 304 -5.97 10.98 -5.28
C ASP A 304 -5.75 9.86 -6.32
N ALA A 305 -4.50 9.62 -6.74
CA ALA A 305 -4.14 8.52 -7.64
C ALA A 305 -4.18 7.17 -6.89
N ALA A 306 -3.62 7.10 -5.68
CA ALA A 306 -3.70 5.93 -4.82
C ALA A 306 -5.17 5.52 -4.57
N HIS A 307 -6.02 6.45 -4.17
CA HIS A 307 -7.45 6.22 -3.93
C HIS A 307 -8.17 5.74 -5.21
N SER A 308 -7.83 6.29 -6.38
CA SER A 308 -8.37 5.85 -7.66
C SER A 308 -7.95 4.41 -8.00
N ASN A 309 -6.68 4.05 -7.79
CA ASN A 309 -6.14 2.74 -8.09
C ASN A 309 -6.65 1.65 -7.11
N LEU A 310 -6.71 1.95 -5.81
CA LEU A 310 -7.36 1.10 -4.81
C LEU A 310 -8.85 0.88 -5.11
N LYS A 311 -9.56 1.91 -5.58
CA LYS A 311 -10.97 1.83 -5.96
C LYS A 311 -11.21 1.01 -7.22
N ARG A 312 -10.31 1.07 -8.22
CA ARG A 312 -10.32 0.16 -9.38
C ARG A 312 -10.19 -1.29 -8.92
N ALA A 313 -9.21 -1.59 -8.06
CA ALA A 313 -9.01 -2.94 -7.52
C ALA A 313 -10.25 -3.42 -6.74
N TYR A 314 -10.86 -2.56 -5.92
CA TYR A 314 -12.07 -2.92 -5.17
C TYR A 314 -13.27 -3.20 -6.08
N ILE A 315 -13.44 -2.45 -7.18
CA ILE A 315 -14.49 -2.71 -8.17
C ILE A 315 -14.26 -4.05 -8.88
N LEU A 316 -13.01 -4.41 -9.20
CA LEU A 316 -12.66 -5.73 -9.75
C LEU A 316 -12.97 -6.85 -8.74
N PHE A 317 -12.64 -6.66 -7.46
CA PHE A 317 -12.92 -7.63 -6.41
C PHE A 317 -14.42 -7.80 -6.14
N GLN A 318 -15.21 -6.72 -6.08
CA GLN A 318 -16.66 -6.84 -5.88
C GLN A 318 -17.41 -7.33 -7.14
N GLY A 319 -16.82 -7.13 -8.32
CA GLY A 319 -17.33 -7.69 -9.58
C GLY A 319 -16.94 -9.15 -9.85
N SER A 320 -16.01 -9.73 -9.09
CA SER A 320 -15.53 -11.10 -9.34
C SER A 320 -16.38 -12.18 -8.68
N ASN A 321 -16.54 -13.30 -9.39
CA ASN A 321 -16.96 -14.56 -8.81
C ASN A 321 -15.88 -14.99 -7.81
N LYS A 322 -16.21 -15.00 -6.50
CA LYS A 322 -15.23 -15.29 -5.42
C LYS A 322 -14.63 -16.70 -5.53
N GLY A 323 -15.36 -17.65 -6.11
CA GLY A 323 -14.85 -19.00 -6.39
C GLY A 323 -13.86 -19.07 -7.57
N SER A 324 -13.75 -18.01 -8.38
CA SER A 324 -12.81 -17.91 -9.51
C SER A 324 -11.45 -17.32 -9.14
N LEU A 325 -11.23 -16.91 -7.88
CA LEU A 325 -10.00 -16.21 -7.48
C LEU A 325 -8.83 -17.20 -7.34
N THR A 326 -7.80 -17.06 -8.17
CA THR A 326 -6.56 -17.84 -8.06
C THR A 326 -5.79 -17.47 -6.79
N SER A 327 -4.86 -18.32 -6.35
CA SER A 327 -4.01 -18.00 -5.19
C SER A 327 -3.17 -16.73 -5.44
N ASN A 328 -2.75 -16.48 -6.68
CA ASN A 328 -2.11 -15.21 -7.06
C ASN A 328 -3.05 -14.00 -6.92
N GLU A 329 -4.28 -14.09 -7.42
CA GLU A 329 -5.26 -13.00 -7.31
C GLU A 329 -5.61 -12.71 -5.84
N LYS A 330 -5.79 -13.75 -5.00
CA LYS A 330 -5.97 -13.59 -3.54
C LYS A 330 -4.78 -12.88 -2.90
N GLN A 331 -3.55 -13.28 -3.26
CA GLN A 331 -2.32 -12.73 -2.70
C GLN A 331 -2.12 -11.25 -3.05
N LEU A 332 -2.37 -10.88 -4.31
CA LEU A 332 -2.35 -9.48 -4.76
C LEU A 332 -3.46 -8.66 -4.06
N LEU A 333 -4.64 -9.22 -3.84
CA LEU A 333 -5.73 -8.58 -3.09
C LEU A 333 -5.39 -8.38 -1.60
N LEU A 334 -4.65 -9.29 -0.98
CA LEU A 334 -4.13 -9.12 0.39
C LEU A 334 -3.10 -7.99 0.45
N TRP A 335 -2.18 -7.90 -0.51
CA TRP A 335 -1.22 -6.80 -0.58
C TRP A 335 -1.91 -5.44 -0.85
N ILE A 336 -2.94 -5.42 -1.69
CA ILE A 336 -3.79 -4.23 -1.92
C ILE A 336 -4.58 -3.83 -0.66
N ARG A 337 -5.07 -4.80 0.14
CA ARG A 337 -5.71 -4.54 1.45
C ARG A 337 -4.76 -3.84 2.43
N LEU A 338 -3.46 -4.16 2.39
CA LEU A 338 -2.44 -3.50 3.22
C LEU A 338 -2.18 -2.06 2.75
N LEU A 339 -2.10 -1.82 1.43
CA LEU A 339 -2.00 -0.47 0.87
C LEU A 339 -3.22 0.39 1.23
N ASP A 340 -4.45 -0.14 1.15
CA ASP A 340 -5.68 0.54 1.59
C ASP A 340 -5.65 0.80 3.11
N GLY A 341 -5.19 -0.17 3.89
CA GLY A 341 -4.88 -0.03 5.32
C GLY A 341 -4.01 1.17 5.66
N ARG A 342 -2.95 1.42 4.87
CA ARG A 342 -2.09 2.60 5.02
C ARG A 342 -2.77 3.87 4.48
N ALA A 343 -3.34 3.82 3.27
CA ALA A 343 -4.00 4.97 2.62
C ALA A 343 -5.10 5.61 3.46
N VAL A 344 -5.84 4.81 4.24
CA VAL A 344 -6.85 5.28 5.20
C VAL A 344 -6.32 6.32 6.18
N SER A 345 -5.09 6.16 6.69
CA SER A 345 -4.47 7.13 7.61
C SER A 345 -4.32 8.54 7.00
N ALA A 346 -4.29 8.62 5.67
CA ALA A 346 -4.21 9.85 4.89
C ALA A 346 -5.55 10.33 4.32
N GLY A 347 -6.65 9.59 4.55
CA GLY A 347 -7.99 9.92 4.04
C GLY A 347 -8.57 8.95 3.03
N GLY A 348 -7.98 7.78 2.80
CA GLY A 348 -8.58 6.73 1.98
C GLY A 348 -9.94 6.26 2.51
N ASP A 349 -10.78 5.74 1.61
CA ASP A 349 -12.13 5.24 1.92
C ASP A 349 -12.11 3.94 2.78
N GLY A 350 -10.99 3.20 2.80
CA GLY A 350 -10.88 1.92 3.51
C GLY A 350 -11.86 0.90 2.96
N LEU A 351 -11.83 0.71 1.65
CA LEU A 351 -12.79 -0.11 0.89
C LEU A 351 -12.62 -1.60 1.22
N PHE A 352 -11.39 -2.10 1.25
CA PHE A 352 -11.05 -3.49 1.55
C PHE A 352 -11.09 -3.83 3.04
N LEU A 353 -11.31 -2.84 3.91
CA LEU A 353 -11.20 -2.97 5.37
C LEU A 353 -12.57 -3.25 6.05
N THR A 354 -13.53 -3.82 5.32
CA THR A 354 -14.80 -4.28 5.90
C THR A 354 -14.64 -5.63 6.60
N LYS A 355 -15.59 -5.97 7.50
CA LYS A 355 -15.66 -7.32 8.11
C LYS A 355 -16.02 -8.39 7.08
N ASP A 356 -16.82 -8.06 6.06
CA ASP A 356 -17.28 -9.03 5.06
C ASP A 356 -16.14 -9.42 4.10
N ASP A 357 -15.31 -8.45 3.72
CA ASP A 357 -14.10 -8.69 2.91
C ASP A 357 -12.97 -9.35 3.74
N GLU A 358 -12.99 -9.21 5.08
CA GLU A 358 -12.07 -9.89 6.00
C GLU A 358 -12.26 -11.41 5.95
N ILE A 359 -13.51 -11.89 6.05
CA ILE A 359 -13.82 -13.32 5.98
C ILE A 359 -13.36 -13.92 4.64
N LEU A 360 -13.61 -13.21 3.52
CA LEU A 360 -13.32 -13.68 2.17
C LEU A 360 -11.82 -13.69 1.79
N LEU A 361 -11.00 -12.83 2.41
CA LEU A 361 -9.57 -12.70 2.06
C LEU A 361 -8.64 -13.26 3.15
N VAL A 362 -9.01 -13.13 4.42
CA VAL A 362 -8.17 -13.47 5.59
C VAL A 362 -8.51 -14.86 6.14
N GLU A 363 -9.80 -15.14 6.37
CA GLU A 363 -10.23 -16.42 6.96
C GLU A 363 -10.25 -17.57 5.95
N ALA A 364 -10.31 -17.26 4.65
CA ALA A 364 -10.26 -18.24 3.56
C ALA A 364 -8.84 -18.82 3.28
N SER A 365 -7.84 -18.51 4.12
CA SER A 365 -6.47 -19.07 4.03
C SER A 365 -6.05 -19.88 5.29
N PRO A 366 -6.82 -20.90 5.72
CA PRO A 366 -6.41 -21.81 6.79
C PRO A 366 -5.45 -22.87 6.22
N ALA A 367 -4.20 -22.48 6.00
CA ALA A 367 -3.13 -23.35 5.52
C ALA A 367 -3.51 -24.19 4.28
N SER A 368 -3.89 -23.54 3.18
CA SER A 368 -3.83 -24.21 1.89
C SER A 368 -2.35 -24.48 1.56
N LEU A 369 -1.95 -25.74 1.77
CA LEU A 369 -0.75 -26.32 1.19
C LEU A 369 -1.03 -26.51 -0.31
N ASP A 370 -1.11 -25.39 -1.05
CA ASP A 370 -1.28 -25.34 -2.51
C ASP A 370 0.05 -25.72 -3.23
N GLY A 371 0.79 -26.68 -2.68
CA GLY A 371 1.76 -27.46 -3.43
C GLY A 371 1.03 -28.68 -4.00
N ASP A 372 1.33 -29.04 -5.25
CA ASP A 372 0.75 -30.24 -5.85
C ASP A 372 1.09 -31.46 -4.99
N ALA A 373 0.07 -32.28 -4.68
CA ALA A 373 0.21 -33.44 -3.79
C ALA A 373 1.18 -34.52 -4.32
N ASP A 374 1.59 -34.41 -5.58
CA ASP A 374 2.58 -35.27 -6.22
C ASP A 374 4.04 -34.93 -5.82
N ASP A 375 4.34 -33.68 -5.38
CA ASP A 375 5.73 -33.23 -5.16
C ASP A 375 6.37 -33.78 -3.86
N VAL A 376 5.58 -34.44 -3.01
CA VAL A 376 6.05 -35.26 -1.87
C VAL A 376 6.94 -36.44 -2.34
N SER A 377 7.05 -36.65 -3.66
CA SER A 377 7.88 -37.67 -4.30
C SER A 377 9.34 -37.27 -4.53
N ARG A 378 9.75 -36.02 -4.27
CA ARG A 378 11.14 -35.55 -4.45
C ARG A 378 12.02 -35.87 -3.23
N PRO A 379 13.27 -36.35 -3.42
CA PRO A 379 14.19 -36.70 -2.33
C PRO A 379 15.07 -35.53 -1.85
N ASP A 380 14.48 -34.33 -1.76
CA ASP A 380 15.05 -33.10 -1.17
C ASP A 380 13.93 -32.50 -0.28
N GLY A 381 14.16 -31.85 0.86
CA GLY A 381 15.35 -31.73 1.72
C GLY A 381 14.89 -31.43 3.15
N ALA A 382 15.81 -31.23 4.12
CA ALA A 382 15.40 -30.86 5.49
C ALA A 382 14.75 -29.46 5.54
N ASP A 383 15.15 -28.58 4.63
CA ASP A 383 14.80 -27.16 4.60
C ASP A 383 13.31 -26.93 4.29
N ASP A 384 12.71 -27.74 3.41
CA ASP A 384 11.27 -27.70 3.13
C ASP A 384 10.41 -28.01 4.36
N ILE A 385 10.94 -28.76 5.33
CA ILE A 385 10.24 -29.05 6.59
C ILE A 385 10.26 -27.82 7.51
N GLU A 386 11.38 -27.09 7.61
CA GLU A 386 11.42 -25.86 8.42
C GLU A 386 10.57 -24.73 7.79
N ASP A 387 10.53 -24.62 6.47
CA ASP A 387 9.60 -23.74 5.74
C ASP A 387 8.12 -24.03 6.05
N VAL A 388 7.72 -25.32 6.00
CA VAL A 388 6.34 -25.74 6.31
C VAL A 388 6.02 -25.48 7.78
N LEU A 389 6.94 -25.78 8.70
CA LEU A 389 6.78 -25.48 10.13
C LEU A 389 6.66 -23.98 10.38
N PHE A 390 7.49 -23.15 9.73
CA PHE A 390 7.37 -21.69 9.79
C PHE A 390 5.99 -21.25 9.31
N GLN A 391 5.54 -21.66 8.13
CA GLN A 391 4.22 -21.28 7.60
C GLN A 391 3.09 -21.68 8.55
N VAL A 392 3.10 -22.90 9.11
CA VAL A 392 2.07 -23.39 10.04
C VAL A 392 2.04 -22.59 11.36
N LEU A 393 3.21 -22.25 11.93
CA LEU A 393 3.30 -21.51 13.19
C LEU A 393 3.03 -20.01 13.02
N TYR A 394 3.38 -19.44 11.87
CA TYR A 394 3.34 -18.01 11.57
C TYR A 394 1.98 -17.52 11.03
N GLN A 395 1.34 -18.29 10.13
CA GLN A 395 0.08 -17.92 9.46
C GLN A 395 -1.05 -17.46 10.43
N PRO A 396 -1.27 -18.08 11.62
CA PRO A 396 -2.28 -17.59 12.56
C PRO A 396 -2.02 -16.17 13.07
N GLY A 397 -0.75 -15.76 13.17
CA GLY A 397 -0.37 -14.40 13.54
C GLY A 397 -0.59 -13.40 12.41
N VAL A 398 -0.30 -13.79 11.16
CA VAL A 398 -0.61 -12.98 9.97
C VAL A 398 -2.11 -12.71 9.88
N VAL A 399 -2.93 -13.75 10.09
CA VAL A 399 -4.40 -13.62 10.20
C VAL A 399 -4.79 -12.59 11.26
N PHE A 400 -4.27 -12.71 12.49
CA PHE A 400 -4.51 -11.73 13.55
C PHE A 400 -4.11 -10.31 13.14
N TYR A 401 -2.94 -10.13 12.50
CA TYR A 401 -2.48 -8.81 12.05
C TYR A 401 -3.38 -8.20 10.96
N GLN A 402 -3.82 -9.01 9.99
CA GLN A 402 -4.74 -8.55 8.94
C GLN A 402 -6.10 -8.13 9.53
N LYS A 403 -6.58 -8.81 10.58
CA LYS A 403 -7.74 -8.37 11.37
C LYS A 403 -7.48 -7.05 12.11
N VAL A 404 -6.29 -6.84 12.68
CA VAL A 404 -5.91 -5.55 13.29
C VAL A 404 -5.99 -4.40 12.28
N GLN A 405 -5.55 -4.59 11.03
CA GLN A 405 -5.63 -3.54 10.00
C GLN A 405 -7.07 -3.11 9.69
N SER A 406 -8.06 -4.00 9.78
CA SER A 406 -9.48 -3.66 9.63
C SER A 406 -9.95 -2.59 10.63
N PHE A 407 -9.33 -2.51 11.81
CA PHE A 407 -9.70 -1.51 12.81
C PHE A 407 -9.29 -0.10 12.41
N MET A 408 -8.20 0.09 11.65
CA MET A 408 -7.84 1.43 11.14
C MET A 408 -8.93 1.96 10.20
N GLY A 409 -9.39 1.12 9.26
CA GLY A 409 -10.52 1.43 8.37
C GLY A 409 -11.81 1.79 9.11
N ARG A 410 -12.05 1.21 10.29
CA ARG A 410 -13.23 1.48 11.12
C ARG A 410 -13.09 2.73 11.99
N ILE A 411 -11.91 2.99 12.54
CA ILE A 411 -11.64 4.17 13.37
C ILE A 411 -11.66 5.42 12.51
N SER A 412 -11.05 5.40 11.32
CA SER A 412 -11.09 6.57 10.43
C SER A 412 -12.50 6.89 9.92
N LYS A 413 -13.41 5.92 9.80
CA LYS A 413 -14.82 6.19 9.44
C LYS A 413 -15.62 6.95 10.52
N ILE A 414 -15.08 7.14 11.73
CA ILE A 414 -15.64 8.02 12.78
C ILE A 414 -14.78 9.27 13.05
N ASP A 415 -13.77 9.50 12.22
CA ASP A 415 -12.86 10.64 12.31
C ASP A 415 -13.47 11.94 11.74
N PRO A 416 -13.15 13.14 12.28
CA PRO A 416 -13.66 14.41 11.76
C PRO A 416 -13.36 14.69 10.28
N TRP A 417 -12.35 14.02 9.69
CA TRP A 417 -11.99 14.17 8.28
C TRP A 417 -12.84 13.31 7.34
N HIS A 418 -13.53 12.28 7.85
CA HIS A 418 -14.40 11.39 7.06
C HIS A 418 -15.90 11.57 7.33
N ARG A 419 -16.30 12.15 8.47
CA ARG A 419 -17.71 12.46 8.79
C ARG A 419 -17.89 13.86 9.38
N SER A 420 -19.10 14.41 9.29
CA SER A 420 -19.47 15.58 10.09
C SER A 420 -19.34 15.28 11.58
N ARG A 421 -18.76 16.24 12.32
CA ARG A 421 -18.67 16.28 13.78
C ARG A 421 -18.78 17.73 14.24
N GLY A 422 -19.27 17.93 15.47
CA GLY A 422 -19.40 19.25 16.09
C GLY A 422 -20.73 19.48 16.81
N THR A 423 -21.75 18.66 16.55
CA THR A 423 -22.94 18.58 17.42
C THR A 423 -22.69 17.64 18.60
N VAL A 424 -23.51 17.73 19.65
CA VAL A 424 -23.43 16.79 20.79
C VAL A 424 -23.86 15.39 20.33
N GLU A 425 -24.82 15.34 19.41
CA GLU A 425 -25.35 14.16 18.75
C GLU A 425 -24.28 13.42 17.95
N ASP A 426 -23.46 14.12 17.15
CA ASP A 426 -22.32 13.54 16.43
C ASP A 426 -21.31 12.90 17.39
N GLU A 427 -20.95 13.59 18.47
CA GLU A 427 -19.95 13.10 19.42
C GLU A 427 -20.49 11.91 20.22
N ILE A 428 -21.78 11.89 20.59
CA ILE A 428 -22.44 10.71 21.18
C ILE A 428 -22.45 9.53 20.21
N GLU A 429 -22.76 9.75 18.93
CA GLU A 429 -22.74 8.70 17.91
C GLU A 429 -21.33 8.12 17.73
N VAL A 430 -20.32 8.98 17.65
CA VAL A 430 -18.91 8.60 17.57
C VAL A 430 -18.46 7.81 18.81
N MET A 431 -18.86 8.22 20.01
CA MET A 431 -18.56 7.48 21.24
C MET A 431 -19.25 6.11 21.26
N ASN A 432 -20.50 6.00 20.80
CA ASN A 432 -21.22 4.73 20.72
C ASN A 432 -20.56 3.77 19.72
N ILE A 433 -20.17 4.25 18.53
CA ILE A 433 -19.44 3.43 17.55
C ILE A 433 -18.04 3.07 18.12
N GLY A 434 -17.37 4.01 18.78
CA GLY A 434 -16.09 3.79 19.44
C GLY A 434 -16.13 2.69 20.51
N ALA A 435 -17.21 2.63 21.30
CA ALA A 435 -17.44 1.56 22.26
C ALA A 435 -17.62 0.18 21.59
N VAL A 436 -18.29 0.11 20.43
CA VAL A 436 -18.40 -1.13 19.64
C VAL A 436 -17.05 -1.54 19.05
N ILE A 437 -16.24 -0.59 18.56
CA ILE A 437 -14.87 -0.86 18.09
C ILE A 437 -14.00 -1.37 19.26
N ALA A 438 -14.11 -0.78 20.45
CA ALA A 438 -13.39 -1.21 21.66
C ALA A 438 -13.85 -2.59 22.20
N ALA A 439 -15.11 -2.96 22.00
CA ALA A 439 -15.60 -4.32 22.28
C ALA A 439 -14.98 -5.34 21.31
N ASP A 440 -15.07 -5.08 20.00
CA ASP A 440 -14.48 -5.95 18.97
C ASP A 440 -12.95 -6.10 19.13
N LEU A 441 -12.22 -5.05 19.54
CA LEU A 441 -10.78 -5.14 19.84
C LEU A 441 -10.50 -6.11 21.01
N ARG A 442 -11.35 -6.16 22.04
CA ARG A 442 -11.19 -7.12 23.13
C ARG A 442 -11.45 -8.55 22.65
N THR A 443 -12.50 -8.77 21.86
CA THR A 443 -12.79 -10.07 21.26
C THR A 443 -11.67 -10.56 20.32
N LEU A 444 -11.07 -9.67 19.50
CA LEU A 444 -9.90 -10.05 18.69
C LEU A 444 -8.70 -10.42 19.56
N TYR A 445 -8.46 -9.69 20.65
CA TYR A 445 -7.38 -10.02 21.59
C TYR A 445 -7.60 -11.38 22.27
N GLU A 446 -8.83 -11.68 22.68
CA GLU A 446 -9.22 -12.99 23.24
C GLU A 446 -9.06 -14.14 22.22
N GLN A 447 -9.20 -13.85 20.92
CA GLN A 447 -9.03 -14.80 19.81
C GLN A 447 -7.59 -14.88 19.26
N ARG A 448 -6.60 -14.21 19.86
CA ARG A 448 -5.20 -14.24 19.38
C ARG A 448 -4.60 -15.65 19.46
N PRO A 449 -3.67 -16.05 18.57
CA PRO A 449 -3.07 -17.38 18.59
C PRO A 449 -2.36 -17.66 19.94
N PRO A 450 -2.55 -18.83 20.58
CA PRO A 450 -1.89 -19.11 21.87
C PRO A 450 -0.36 -19.02 21.84
N LEU A 451 0.26 -19.37 20.71
CA LEU A 451 1.70 -19.23 20.47
C LEU A 451 2.20 -17.77 20.63
N MET A 452 1.33 -16.79 20.37
CA MET A 452 1.63 -15.37 20.52
C MET A 452 2.04 -15.00 21.95
N ASP A 453 1.38 -15.57 22.96
CA ASP A 453 1.71 -15.30 24.37
C ASP A 453 3.09 -15.85 24.75
N TYR A 454 3.48 -17.02 24.22
CA TYR A 454 4.78 -17.62 24.49
C TYR A 454 5.91 -16.89 23.76
N ALA A 455 5.72 -16.55 22.48
CA ALA A 455 6.71 -15.82 21.68
C ALA A 455 6.94 -14.40 22.23
N VAL A 456 5.86 -13.63 22.45
CA VAL A 456 5.94 -12.26 23.01
C VAL A 456 6.60 -12.26 24.40
N ALA A 457 6.38 -13.29 25.21
CA ALA A 457 7.02 -13.47 26.51
C ALA A 457 8.48 -13.96 26.45
N GLY A 458 9.07 -14.17 25.26
CA GLY A 458 10.45 -14.68 25.11
C GLY A 458 10.61 -16.15 25.52
N LYS A 459 9.52 -16.93 25.50
CA LYS A 459 9.49 -18.35 25.90
C LYS A 459 9.49 -19.32 24.73
N LEU A 460 9.33 -18.82 23.50
CA LEU A 460 9.55 -19.60 22.29
C LEU A 460 11.06 -19.66 22.06
N THR A 461 11.70 -20.73 22.53
CA THR A 461 13.14 -20.96 22.44
C THR A 461 13.43 -22.42 22.17
N GLU A 462 14.68 -22.76 21.88
CA GLU A 462 15.20 -24.12 21.98
C GLU A 462 14.87 -24.72 23.37
N PRO A 463 14.60 -26.05 23.45
CA PRO A 463 14.61 -27.03 22.37
C PRO A 463 13.28 -27.15 21.59
N HIS A 464 12.33 -26.21 21.75
CA HIS A 464 10.98 -26.34 21.17
C HIS A 464 10.92 -26.04 19.67
N VAL A 465 11.77 -25.13 19.20
CA VAL A 465 12.00 -24.72 17.80
C VAL A 465 13.45 -24.27 17.67
N SER A 466 13.96 -24.11 16.43
CA SER A 466 15.29 -23.53 16.19
C SER A 466 15.40 -22.09 16.72
N LYS A 467 16.60 -21.63 17.11
CA LYS A 467 16.84 -20.22 17.49
C LYS A 467 16.36 -19.23 16.43
N HIS A 468 16.50 -19.55 15.14
CA HIS A 468 16.05 -18.67 14.04
C HIS A 468 14.52 -18.59 13.99
N LEU A 469 13.83 -19.73 13.99
CA LEU A 469 12.38 -19.83 13.97
C LEU A 469 11.74 -19.14 15.19
N ALA A 470 12.35 -19.29 16.37
CA ALA A 470 12.03 -18.56 17.59
C ALA A 470 12.10 -17.03 17.41
N PHE A 471 13.23 -16.54 16.88
CA PHE A 471 13.48 -15.10 16.67
C PHE A 471 12.48 -14.49 15.69
N VAL A 472 12.30 -15.06 14.50
CA VAL A 472 11.44 -14.49 13.44
C VAL A 472 9.97 -14.44 13.89
N ILE A 473 9.45 -15.53 14.46
CA ILE A 473 8.07 -15.56 15.00
C ILE A 473 7.91 -14.53 16.12
N THR A 474 8.90 -14.40 17.01
CA THR A 474 8.87 -13.45 18.13
C THR A 474 8.91 -11.98 17.66
N ARG A 475 9.80 -11.63 16.72
CA ARG A 475 9.93 -10.28 16.13
C ARG A 475 8.62 -9.86 15.46
N ALA A 476 8.01 -10.75 14.68
CA ALA A 476 6.72 -10.50 14.02
C ALA A 476 5.56 -10.38 15.03
N PHE A 477 5.41 -11.34 15.96
CA PHE A 477 4.29 -11.36 16.89
C PHE A 477 4.30 -10.19 17.88
N ARG A 478 5.49 -9.73 18.33
CA ARG A 478 5.59 -8.48 19.10
C ARG A 478 5.17 -7.25 18.28
N THR A 479 5.54 -7.19 16.99
CA THR A 479 5.16 -6.09 16.10
C THR A 479 3.66 -6.06 15.79
N TYR A 480 3.04 -7.24 15.61
CA TYR A 480 1.59 -7.36 15.47
C TYR A 480 0.85 -6.90 16.72
N LEU A 481 1.33 -7.27 17.91
CA LEU A 481 0.74 -6.86 19.17
C LEU A 481 0.92 -5.35 19.43
N ALA A 482 2.07 -4.78 19.06
CA ALA A 482 2.29 -3.33 19.13
C ALA A 482 1.30 -2.55 18.23
N ASN A 483 0.98 -3.08 17.04
CA ASN A 483 -0.05 -2.52 16.16
C ASN A 483 -1.47 -2.67 16.72
N PHE A 484 -1.78 -3.77 17.42
CA PHE A 484 -3.03 -3.92 18.16
C PHE A 484 -3.16 -2.85 19.26
N HIS A 485 -2.11 -2.63 20.05
CA HIS A 485 -2.11 -1.58 21.07
C HIS A 485 -2.16 -0.17 20.47
N ALA A 486 -1.46 0.08 19.35
CA ALA A 486 -1.57 1.34 18.60
C ALA A 486 -3.01 1.61 18.13
N SER A 487 -3.76 0.58 17.76
CA SER A 487 -5.17 0.69 17.39
C SER A 487 -6.07 1.13 18.56
N LYS A 488 -5.76 0.71 19.80
CA LYS A 488 -6.44 1.23 21.01
C LYS A 488 -6.13 2.72 21.24
N VAL A 489 -4.87 3.13 21.12
CA VAL A 489 -4.45 4.53 21.30
C VAL A 489 -5.07 5.43 20.22
N HIS A 490 -5.04 4.99 18.96
CA HIS A 490 -5.68 5.70 17.84
C HIS A 490 -7.20 5.86 18.04
N LEU A 491 -7.89 4.78 18.40
CA LEU A 491 -9.32 4.84 18.76
C LEU A 491 -9.59 5.86 19.88
N HIS A 492 -8.75 5.91 20.91
CA HIS A 492 -8.90 6.89 21.98
C HIS A 492 -8.71 8.33 21.47
N ARG A 493 -7.68 8.61 20.66
CA ARG A 493 -7.46 9.95 20.11
C ARG A 493 -8.61 10.42 19.22
N VAL A 494 -9.24 9.52 18.46
CA VAL A 494 -10.35 9.84 17.54
C VAL A 494 -11.71 9.92 18.24
N ALA A 495 -12.09 8.90 19.00
CA ALA A 495 -13.42 8.80 19.63
C ALA A 495 -13.53 9.64 20.92
N TYR A 496 -12.44 9.73 21.69
CA TYR A 496 -12.42 10.36 23.02
C TYR A 496 -11.47 11.57 23.06
N LYS A 497 -11.38 12.32 21.95
CA LYS A 497 -10.42 13.42 21.73
C LYS A 497 -10.30 14.42 22.88
N THR A 498 -11.43 14.77 23.51
CA THR A 498 -11.54 15.75 24.61
C THR A 498 -11.33 15.18 26.00
N LEU A 499 -11.19 13.86 26.15
CA LEU A 499 -11.04 13.18 27.43
C LEU A 499 -9.55 12.93 27.75
N PRO A 500 -9.16 12.92 29.04
CA PRO A 500 -7.85 12.41 29.45
C PRO A 500 -7.71 10.93 29.05
N LEU A 501 -6.47 10.44 28.98
CA LEU A 501 -6.21 9.02 28.68
C LEU A 501 -6.96 8.10 29.66
N THR A 502 -7.76 7.18 29.13
CA THR A 502 -8.27 6.05 29.92
C THR A 502 -7.11 5.15 30.34
N LYS A 503 -7.30 4.41 31.45
CA LYS A 503 -6.36 3.38 31.90
C LYS A 503 -5.99 2.41 30.77
N GLU A 504 -6.96 2.02 29.95
CA GLU A 504 -6.79 1.08 28.82
C GLU A 504 -5.91 1.65 27.70
N ALA A 505 -5.87 2.98 27.53
CA ALA A 505 -5.00 3.66 26.58
C ALA A 505 -3.58 3.83 27.16
N SER A 506 -3.44 4.16 28.45
CA SER A 506 -2.13 4.16 29.12
C SER A 506 -1.48 2.77 29.12
N GLU A 507 -2.22 1.72 29.47
CA GLU A 507 -1.74 0.34 29.39
C GLU A 507 -1.34 -0.05 27.96
N ALA A 508 -2.01 0.48 26.93
CA ALA A 508 -1.63 0.26 25.54
C ALA A 508 -0.33 0.98 25.16
N LEU A 509 -0.13 2.23 25.59
CA LEU A 509 1.15 2.96 25.43
C LEU A 509 2.30 2.20 26.10
N ASP A 510 2.09 1.70 27.32
CA ASP A 510 3.08 0.94 28.06
C ASP A 510 3.45 -0.40 27.38
N GLN A 511 2.47 -1.11 26.79
CA GLN A 511 2.79 -2.28 25.98
C GLN A 511 3.52 -1.93 24.69
N ILE A 512 3.18 -0.83 23.98
CA ILE A 512 3.94 -0.40 22.80
C ILE A 512 5.40 -0.12 23.16
N ARG A 513 5.64 0.67 24.23
CA ARG A 513 6.99 1.00 24.69
C ARG A 513 7.79 -0.25 25.07
N LYS A 514 7.16 -1.18 25.81
CA LYS A 514 7.76 -2.47 26.17
C LYS A 514 8.10 -3.32 24.95
N LEU A 515 7.14 -3.54 24.04
CA LEU A 515 7.32 -4.37 22.85
C LEU A 515 8.40 -3.81 21.93
N ALA A 516 8.43 -2.48 21.72
CA ALA A 516 9.46 -1.82 20.92
C ALA A 516 10.85 -1.99 21.53
N ARG A 517 10.99 -1.82 22.86
CA ARG A 517 12.27 -2.04 23.55
C ARG A 517 12.71 -3.49 23.50
N GLN A 518 11.83 -4.44 23.77
CA GLN A 518 12.14 -5.87 23.65
C GLN A 518 12.57 -6.28 22.24
N ILE A 519 11.99 -5.70 21.17
CA ILE A 519 12.49 -5.94 19.82
C ILE A 519 13.90 -5.37 19.66
N VAL A 520 14.16 -4.11 20.05
CA VAL A 520 15.52 -3.51 19.97
C VAL A 520 16.56 -4.27 20.82
N GLU A 521 16.16 -4.86 21.94
CA GLU A 521 17.02 -5.69 22.81
C GLU A 521 17.42 -7.04 22.17
N ASP A 522 16.61 -7.57 21.25
CA ASP A 522 16.89 -8.79 20.48
C ASP A 522 17.54 -8.51 19.10
N LEU A 523 17.81 -7.24 18.76
CA LEU A 523 18.40 -6.82 17.48
C LEU A 523 19.90 -6.49 17.60
N GLU A 524 20.62 -6.63 16.50
CA GLU A 524 22.02 -6.18 16.41
C GLU A 524 22.13 -4.64 16.30
N PRO A 525 23.28 -4.02 16.63
CA PRO A 525 23.39 -2.57 16.77
C PRO A 525 23.03 -1.77 15.50
N GLU A 526 23.32 -2.34 14.33
CA GLU A 526 23.08 -1.72 13.02
C GLU A 526 21.64 -1.96 12.51
N ASP A 527 21.02 -3.05 12.96
CA ASP A 527 19.68 -3.51 12.58
C ASP A 527 18.60 -2.48 13.02
N ILE A 528 17.42 -2.57 12.42
CA ILE A 528 16.33 -1.59 12.61
C ILE A 528 15.04 -2.26 13.11
N LEU A 529 14.20 -1.46 13.77
CA LEU A 529 12.83 -1.89 14.07
C LEU A 529 12.08 -2.20 12.75
N PRO A 530 11.23 -3.24 12.75
CA PRO A 530 10.37 -3.55 11.60
C PRO A 530 9.51 -2.34 11.21
N VAL A 531 9.32 -2.09 9.91
CA VAL A 531 8.71 -0.86 9.38
C VAL A 531 7.28 -0.63 9.90
N ASN A 532 6.51 -1.68 10.17
CA ASN A 532 5.18 -1.54 10.77
C ASN A 532 5.21 -1.09 12.25
N MET A 533 6.39 -0.92 12.86
CA MET A 533 6.54 -0.21 14.14
C MET A 533 6.48 1.31 13.99
N LEU A 534 6.59 1.88 12.78
CA LEU A 534 6.52 3.32 12.54
C LEU A 534 5.21 3.95 13.06
N TRP A 535 4.08 3.28 12.85
CA TRP A 535 2.78 3.73 13.36
C TRP A 535 2.62 3.58 14.89
N PRO A 536 2.93 2.41 15.51
CA PRO A 536 3.04 2.29 16.96
C PRO A 536 3.97 3.32 17.62
N LEU A 537 5.16 3.58 17.05
CA LEU A 537 6.09 4.59 17.56
C LEU A 537 5.52 6.01 17.48
N LEU A 538 4.81 6.35 16.40
CA LEU A 538 4.08 7.62 16.34
C LEU A 538 2.99 7.68 17.42
N MET A 539 2.15 6.65 17.55
CA MET A 539 1.07 6.60 18.56
C MET A 539 1.60 6.70 19.99
N LEU A 540 2.76 6.11 20.28
CA LEU A 540 3.47 6.29 21.54
C LEU A 540 3.97 7.73 21.70
N GLY A 541 4.72 8.23 20.73
CA GLY A 541 5.36 9.55 20.78
C GLY A 541 4.39 10.72 20.91
N VAL A 542 3.18 10.65 20.34
CA VAL A 542 2.19 11.75 20.41
C VAL A 542 1.44 11.84 21.76
N GLU A 543 1.58 10.86 22.64
CA GLU A 543 1.10 10.92 24.04
C GLU A 543 2.26 10.94 25.06
N GLU A 544 3.48 10.53 24.67
CA GLU A 544 4.66 10.49 25.54
C GLU A 544 5.02 11.88 26.10
N GLN A 545 5.47 11.91 27.36
CA GLN A 545 5.82 13.12 28.10
C GLN A 545 7.30 13.17 28.49
N ASP A 546 7.95 12.02 28.75
CA ASP A 546 9.36 12.02 29.18
C ASP A 546 10.30 12.46 28.03
N PRO A 547 11.20 13.45 28.26
CA PRO A 547 12.10 13.94 27.21
C PRO A 547 13.06 12.87 26.64
N ASN A 548 13.47 11.89 27.44
CA ASN A 548 14.41 10.85 27.01
C ASN A 548 13.69 9.81 26.15
N GLU A 549 12.48 9.39 26.55
CA GLU A 549 11.64 8.53 25.71
C GLU A 549 11.26 9.23 24.39
N LYS A 550 10.92 10.53 24.40
CA LYS A 550 10.69 11.32 23.17
C LYS A 550 11.88 11.27 22.22
N VAL A 551 13.10 11.49 22.72
CA VAL A 551 14.34 11.41 21.93
C VAL A 551 14.59 9.99 21.44
N TRP A 552 14.37 8.95 22.26
CA TRP A 552 14.53 7.55 21.86
C TRP A 552 13.55 7.17 20.74
N ILE A 553 12.26 7.51 20.88
CA ILE A 553 11.21 7.25 19.88
C ILE A 553 11.57 7.93 18.54
N LYS A 554 11.95 9.22 18.58
CA LYS A 554 12.39 9.95 17.37
C LYS A 554 13.60 9.28 16.71
N THR A 555 14.57 8.82 17.51
CA THR A 555 15.77 8.14 17.02
C THR A 555 15.43 6.80 16.35
N GLN A 556 14.53 6.00 16.93
CA GLN A 556 14.08 4.75 16.30
C GLN A 556 13.28 5.00 15.01
N ILE A 557 12.48 6.06 14.96
CA ILE A 557 11.80 6.47 13.72
C ILE A 557 12.84 6.84 12.65
N LEU A 558 13.81 7.70 12.96
CA LEU A 558 14.81 8.13 11.98
C LEU A 558 15.75 6.99 11.51
N LYS A 559 16.00 5.96 12.32
CA LYS A 559 16.70 4.73 11.87
C LYS A 559 16.05 4.11 10.62
N MET A 560 14.72 4.21 10.46
CA MET A 560 13.98 3.62 9.34
C MET A 560 14.01 4.47 8.05
N GLU A 561 14.61 5.67 8.03
CA GLU A 561 14.63 6.56 6.84
C GLU A 561 15.31 5.93 5.61
N LYS A 562 16.32 5.07 5.81
CA LYS A 562 17.08 4.43 4.71
C LYS A 562 16.31 3.33 3.99
N VAL A 563 15.33 2.72 4.66
CA VAL A 563 14.40 1.77 4.05
C VAL A 563 13.26 2.56 3.41
N ALA A 564 12.68 2.07 2.31
CA ALA A 564 11.74 2.81 1.46
C ALA A 564 10.39 3.12 2.12
N THR A 565 10.43 4.09 3.04
CA THR A 565 9.38 4.54 3.96
C THR A 565 9.18 6.06 3.80
N ASN A 566 8.41 6.66 4.70
CA ASN A 566 8.37 8.10 4.96
C ASN A 566 8.67 8.45 6.44
N ALA A 567 9.55 7.67 7.07
CA ALA A 567 9.89 7.82 8.49
C ALA A 567 10.39 9.24 8.87
N ARG A 568 11.19 9.90 8.03
CA ARG A 568 11.69 11.27 8.29
C ARG A 568 10.60 12.33 8.39
N ILE A 569 9.66 12.35 7.44
CA ILE A 569 8.55 13.30 7.48
C ILE A 569 7.55 12.93 8.60
N THR A 570 7.43 11.63 8.92
CA THR A 570 6.71 11.17 10.12
C THR A 570 7.35 11.68 11.42
N ALA A 571 8.69 11.70 11.52
CA ALA A 571 9.39 12.30 12.67
C ALA A 571 9.15 13.81 12.78
N GLN A 572 9.13 14.54 11.66
CA GLN A 572 8.83 15.97 11.64
C GLN A 572 7.38 16.27 12.07
N VAL A 573 6.41 15.42 11.65
CA VAL A 573 5.02 15.49 12.15
C VAL A 573 4.96 15.24 13.66
N LEU A 574 5.68 14.23 14.17
CA LEU A 574 5.74 13.94 15.60
C LEU A 574 6.24 15.14 16.42
N GLU A 575 7.34 15.77 16.00
CA GLU A 575 7.90 16.93 16.69
C GLU A 575 6.94 18.12 16.73
N GLU A 576 6.29 18.45 15.61
CA GLU A 576 5.32 19.55 15.58
C GLU A 576 4.06 19.23 16.40
N VAL A 577 3.58 17.98 16.38
CA VAL A 577 2.47 17.55 17.24
C VAL A 577 2.84 17.71 18.71
N GLN A 578 4.04 17.29 19.13
CA GLN A 578 4.53 17.48 20.50
C GLN A 578 4.62 18.97 20.86
N ALA A 579 5.31 19.78 20.06
CA ALA A 579 5.50 21.21 20.32
C ALA A 579 4.16 21.97 20.42
N ARG A 580 3.19 21.68 19.55
CA ARG A 580 1.86 22.30 19.60
C ARG A 580 1.03 21.81 20.79
N GLN A 581 1.14 20.54 21.18
CA GLN A 581 0.48 20.02 22.40
C GLN A 581 1.05 20.67 23.67
N GLU A 582 2.37 20.86 23.74
CA GLU A 582 3.04 21.51 24.88
C GLU A 582 2.68 22.99 24.99
N ALA A 583 2.71 23.72 23.87
CA ALA A 583 2.34 25.14 23.82
C ALA A 583 0.84 25.37 24.09
N GLY A 584 -0.04 24.55 23.52
CA GLY A 584 -1.49 24.68 23.64
C GLY A 584 -2.10 24.02 24.89
N LYS A 585 -1.40 23.08 25.53
CA LYS A 585 -1.88 22.22 26.63
C LYS A 585 -3.15 21.43 26.29
N VAL A 586 -3.34 21.12 25.00
CA VAL A 586 -4.50 20.39 24.45
C VAL A 586 -3.99 19.36 23.45
N ARG A 587 -4.59 18.16 23.44
CA ARG A 587 -4.28 17.11 22.46
C ARG A 587 -4.54 17.63 21.04
N MET A 588 -3.52 17.58 20.18
CA MET A 588 -3.60 18.03 18.80
C MET A 588 -4.07 16.90 17.90
N ASP A 589 -4.91 17.21 16.91
CA ASP A 589 -5.13 16.27 15.81
C ASP A 589 -3.86 16.19 14.94
N ILE A 590 -3.35 14.98 14.75
CA ILE A 590 -2.13 14.72 13.97
C ILE A 590 -2.32 15.19 12.53
N ARG A 591 -3.50 14.92 11.97
CA ARG A 591 -3.79 15.22 10.56
C ARG A 591 -3.97 16.71 10.30
N ALA A 592 -4.57 17.45 11.23
CA ALA A 592 -4.59 18.91 11.21
C ALA A 592 -3.16 19.50 11.25
N VAL A 593 -2.24 18.88 11.99
CA VAL A 593 -0.82 19.30 12.00
C VAL A 593 -0.13 18.97 10.67
N MET A 594 -0.35 17.78 10.10
CA MET A 594 0.17 17.41 8.77
C MET A 594 -0.25 18.43 7.69
N HIS A 595 -1.55 18.71 7.60
CA HIS A 595 -2.09 19.73 6.67
C HIS A 595 -1.49 21.12 6.92
N ALA A 596 -1.30 21.51 8.19
CA ALA A 596 -0.81 22.85 8.55
C ALA A 596 0.70 23.05 8.36
N VAL A 597 1.51 21.99 8.26
CA VAL A 597 2.97 22.08 8.03
C VAL A 597 3.31 21.79 6.56
N PHE A 598 2.76 20.70 6.01
CA PHE A 598 3.18 20.17 4.71
C PHE A 598 2.21 20.51 3.57
N ASN A 599 1.12 21.25 3.86
CA ASN A 599 0.01 21.55 2.94
C ASN A 599 -0.60 20.29 2.30
N SER A 600 -0.45 19.13 2.96
CA SER A 600 -0.78 17.81 2.43
C SER A 600 -1.10 16.84 3.56
N CYS A 601 -1.52 15.63 3.18
CA CYS A 601 -1.44 14.45 4.04
C CYS A 601 -0.68 13.38 3.26
N PHE A 602 -0.12 12.43 4.00
CA PHE A 602 0.56 11.26 3.44
C PHE A 602 0.20 10.05 4.32
N ALA A 603 0.18 8.86 3.74
CA ALA A 603 -0.05 7.64 4.50
C ALA A 603 1.26 7.22 5.14
N ILE A 604 1.28 6.97 6.44
CA ILE A 604 2.51 6.59 7.15
C ILE A 604 2.86 5.15 6.74
N VAL A 605 4.00 4.98 6.06
CA VAL A 605 4.49 3.75 5.41
C VAL A 605 5.99 3.65 5.55
#